data_AF-A0A6N9PU05-F1
#
_entry.id   AF-A0A6N9PU05-F1
#
_cell.length_a   1.000
_cell.length_b   1.000
_cell.length_c   1.000
_cell.angle_alpha   90.00
_cell.angle_beta   90.00
_cell.angle_gamma   90.00
#
_symmetry.space_group_name_H-M   'P 1'
#
loop_
_entity.id
_entity.type
_entity.pdbx_description
1 polymer ?
#
loop_
_entity_poly.entity_id
_entity_poly.type
_entity_poly.pdbx_seq_one_letter_code
_entity_poly.pdbx_strand_id
1 'polypeptide(L)'
;MSPASVYQRYFLFQTVQPANIKPTVTLVGGETFSGTITYKYGVYSGPDRPTDAAGYTVKASIPEQDDYTAAESGGLTLYINPADQAAPAAPTATEENIRDNSITLDTIENAEYKRDNDEWQTSPVFTGLDPNHEYTFYVRLKGDKNHNASPSSEGKPITTKKTMLDGATVTVSGSYTYTGAAVVPAAGNVTVELNGVTIDASQYTISATDNINAGEATVTVTATADGNYSGSASTTFTIGTAALTIKASNQTITYGQSITEGTGQVTATGLCAGDSLSGIALAASTRNVPGGTIELSAAQIKNSSGADMTANYTITYQPGTLTINKAAAPAITWPTANGLTYGQKLSESTLSGGSTEYGSPIDIHYNGVGIINAPSAEEYEEMFQERLKQKRSKEEKTA
;
A
#
# COMPACT_ATOMS: atom_id res chain seq x y z
N MET A 1 -108.71 7.25 6.43
CA MET A 1 -107.41 6.63 6.75
C MET A 1 -106.35 7.70 6.59
N SER A 2 -105.56 7.98 7.63
CA SER A 2 -104.45 8.94 7.57
C SER A 2 -103.24 8.28 6.88
N PRO A 3 -102.46 9.01 6.08
CA PRO A 3 -101.19 8.49 5.56
C PRO A 3 -100.22 8.22 6.71
N ALA A 4 -99.70 6.99 6.78
CA ALA A 4 -98.71 6.59 7.79
C ALA A 4 -97.40 7.37 7.57
N SER A 5 -97.04 8.23 8.52
CA SER A 5 -95.81 9.06 8.49
C SER A 5 -94.65 8.37 9.24
N VAL A 6 -93.83 7.56 8.58
CA VAL A 6 -92.69 6.83 9.19
C VAL A 6 -91.80 7.76 10.05
N TYR A 7 -91.72 7.53 11.37
CA TYR A 7 -90.91 8.36 12.29
C TYR A 7 -89.55 7.71 12.62
N GLN A 8 -88.52 8.55 12.69
CA GLN A 8 -87.10 8.20 12.85
C GLN A 8 -86.72 7.82 14.29
N ARG A 9 -85.91 6.77 14.46
CA ARG A 9 -84.97 6.66 15.60
C ARG A 9 -83.56 7.04 15.10
N TYR A 10 -82.91 7.94 15.82
CA TYR A 10 -81.49 8.26 15.60
C TYR A 10 -80.65 7.04 15.99
N PHE A 11 -79.84 6.53 15.06
CA PHE A 11 -78.81 5.56 15.38
C PHE A 11 -77.44 6.20 15.11
N LEU A 12 -76.69 6.44 16.18
CA LEU A 12 -75.27 6.75 16.12
C LEU A 12 -74.54 5.41 16.14
N PHE A 13 -74.05 4.93 14.99
CA PHE A 13 -73.31 3.68 14.92
C PHE A 13 -71.83 3.97 15.13
N GLN A 14 -71.28 3.56 16.28
CA GLN A 14 -69.85 3.40 16.45
C GLN A 14 -69.52 1.89 16.40
N THR A 15 -68.58 1.56 15.52
CA THR A 15 -67.75 0.34 15.54
C THR A 15 -68.47 -1.00 15.59
N VAL A 16 -69.13 -1.45 14.51
CA VAL A 16 -69.23 -2.87 14.18
C VAL A 16 -69.35 -3.03 12.66
N GLN A 17 -68.63 -4.00 12.10
CA GLN A 17 -68.73 -4.48 10.72
C GLN A 17 -70.12 -4.29 10.07
N PRO A 18 -70.22 -3.74 8.85
CA PRO A 18 -71.49 -3.38 8.20
C PRO A 18 -72.44 -4.57 7.96
N ALA A 19 -71.95 -5.81 8.10
CA ALA A 19 -72.68 -7.04 7.82
C ALA A 19 -73.94 -7.26 8.70
N ASN A 20 -74.03 -6.67 9.90
CA ASN A 20 -75.08 -7.03 10.86
C ASN A 20 -76.07 -5.94 11.27
N ILE A 21 -76.01 -4.74 10.69
CA ILE A 21 -76.90 -3.65 11.11
C ILE A 21 -78.06 -3.53 10.12
N LYS A 22 -79.24 -4.04 10.49
CA LYS A 22 -80.47 -3.81 9.73
C LYS A 22 -81.10 -2.50 10.23
N PRO A 23 -81.32 -1.50 9.37
CA PRO A 23 -82.15 -0.37 9.75
C PRO A 23 -83.52 -0.91 10.16
N THR A 24 -84.02 -0.51 11.33
CA THR A 24 -85.37 -0.88 11.76
C THR A 24 -86.34 0.20 11.31
N VAL A 25 -87.38 -0.19 10.58
CA VAL A 25 -88.48 0.70 10.20
C VAL A 25 -89.60 0.52 11.22
N THR A 26 -90.09 1.63 11.77
CA THR A 26 -91.27 1.66 12.64
C THR A 26 -92.36 2.47 11.96
N LEU A 27 -93.52 1.85 11.76
CA LEU A 27 -94.69 2.50 11.18
C LEU A 27 -95.46 3.29 12.25
N VAL A 28 -96.24 4.27 11.81
CA VAL A 28 -97.11 5.05 12.71
C VAL A 28 -98.22 4.17 13.25
N GLY A 29 -98.61 4.40 14.50
CA GLY A 29 -99.74 3.69 15.11
C GLY A 29 -99.44 2.28 15.64
N GLY A 30 -98.18 1.82 15.56
CA GLY A 30 -97.79 0.48 16.01
C GLY A 30 -98.18 -0.65 15.05
N GLU A 31 -98.54 -0.29 13.82
CA GLU A 31 -98.92 -1.23 12.76
C GLU A 31 -97.72 -2.07 12.30
N THR A 32 -98.00 -3.31 11.87
CA THR A 32 -97.02 -4.22 11.28
C THR A 32 -97.21 -4.28 9.77
N PHE A 33 -96.18 -3.90 8.99
CA PHE A 33 -96.14 -4.12 7.54
C PHE A 33 -95.51 -5.48 7.24
N SER A 34 -96.19 -6.28 6.42
CA SER A 34 -95.76 -7.63 6.02
C SER A 34 -95.06 -7.67 4.65
N GLY A 35 -95.01 -6.54 3.92
CA GLY A 35 -94.37 -6.43 2.61
C GLY A 35 -92.86 -6.19 2.67
N THR A 36 -92.24 -6.01 1.49
CA THR A 36 -90.79 -5.77 1.38
C THR A 36 -90.45 -4.30 1.51
N ILE A 37 -89.56 -3.95 2.44
CA ILE A 37 -88.98 -2.61 2.56
C ILE A 37 -87.69 -2.55 1.73
N THR A 38 -87.59 -1.57 0.82
CA THR A 38 -86.40 -1.35 -0.01
C THR A 38 -85.59 -0.18 0.52
N TYR A 39 -84.25 -0.25 0.45
CA TYR A 39 -83.37 0.84 0.87
C TYR A 39 -82.60 1.41 -0.32
N LYS A 40 -82.52 2.74 -0.40
CA LYS A 40 -81.67 3.47 -1.37
C LYS A 40 -80.56 4.21 -0.63
N TYR A 41 -79.34 4.12 -1.15
CA TYR A 41 -78.13 4.65 -0.52
C TYR A 41 -77.54 5.82 -1.34
N GLY A 42 -78.28 6.92 -1.52
CA GLY A 42 -77.76 8.15 -2.14
C GLY A 42 -76.97 7.94 -3.44
N VAL A 43 -75.71 8.39 -3.47
CA VAL A 43 -74.76 8.27 -4.61
C VAL A 43 -74.28 6.84 -4.90
N TYR A 44 -74.69 5.85 -4.12
CA TYR A 44 -74.35 4.45 -4.33
C TYR A 44 -75.44 3.77 -5.17
N SER A 45 -75.04 3.21 -6.32
CA SER A 45 -75.93 2.59 -7.31
C SER A 45 -75.86 1.06 -7.36
N GLY A 46 -75.21 0.42 -6.39
CA GLY A 46 -75.12 -1.05 -6.32
C GLY A 46 -76.41 -1.70 -5.78
N PRO A 47 -76.63 -3.00 -6.06
CA PRO A 47 -77.78 -3.74 -5.54
C PRO A 47 -77.67 -4.04 -4.02
N ASP A 48 -76.45 -4.05 -3.49
CA ASP A 48 -76.14 -4.35 -2.09
C ASP A 48 -75.95 -3.11 -1.23
N ARG A 49 -75.56 -3.26 0.03
CA ARG A 49 -75.27 -2.11 0.92
C ARG A 49 -73.89 -1.52 0.60
N PRO A 50 -73.67 -0.20 0.76
CA PRO A 50 -72.34 0.38 0.63
C PRO A 50 -71.38 -0.21 1.66
N THR A 51 -70.13 -0.47 1.24
CA THR A 51 -69.08 -1.06 2.08
C THR A 51 -67.88 -0.15 2.27
N ASP A 52 -67.66 0.81 1.37
CA ASP A 52 -66.56 1.76 1.45
C ASP A 52 -66.77 2.77 2.58
N ALA A 53 -65.69 3.21 3.21
CA ALA A 53 -65.76 4.26 4.21
C ALA A 53 -66.17 5.59 3.56
N ALA A 54 -67.33 6.09 3.97
CA ALA A 54 -67.90 7.38 3.58
C ALA A 54 -69.19 7.65 4.39
N GLY A 55 -69.73 8.85 4.24
CA GLY A 55 -71.10 9.16 4.62
C GLY A 55 -72.07 8.88 3.47
N TYR A 56 -73.10 8.07 3.70
CA TYR A 56 -74.16 7.74 2.74
C TYR A 56 -75.52 8.22 3.24
N THR A 57 -76.30 8.87 2.38
CA THR A 57 -77.71 9.13 2.70
C THR A 57 -78.57 7.90 2.42
N VAL A 58 -79.21 7.35 3.44
CA VAL A 58 -80.10 6.19 3.37
C VAL A 58 -81.55 6.64 3.42
N LYS A 59 -82.37 6.10 2.51
CA LYS A 59 -83.82 6.25 2.52
C LYS A 59 -84.50 4.89 2.41
N ALA A 60 -85.55 4.67 3.19
CA ALA A 60 -86.40 3.50 3.10
C ALA A 60 -87.63 3.81 2.25
N SER A 61 -88.03 2.87 1.39
CA SER A 61 -89.22 2.96 0.55
C SER A 61 -90.10 1.72 0.76
N ILE A 62 -91.40 1.94 0.92
CA ILE A 62 -92.42 0.89 0.87
C ILE A 62 -93.22 1.02 -0.43
N PRO A 63 -93.42 -0.07 -1.20
CA PRO A 63 -94.31 -0.05 -2.35
C PRO A 63 -95.78 0.03 -1.88
N GLU A 64 -96.67 0.40 -2.80
CA GLU A 64 -98.11 0.35 -2.56
C GLU A 64 -98.60 -1.10 -2.40
N GLN A 65 -99.39 -1.38 -1.36
CA GLN A 65 -99.94 -2.71 -1.08
C GLN A 65 -101.18 -2.61 -0.18
N ASP A 66 -102.23 -3.38 -0.51
CA ASP A 66 -103.51 -3.45 0.24
C ASP A 66 -104.08 -2.04 0.52
N ASP A 67 -104.15 -1.63 1.79
CA ASP A 67 -104.65 -0.33 2.25
C ASP A 67 -103.55 0.76 2.36
N TYR A 68 -102.31 0.49 1.91
CA TYR A 68 -101.15 1.40 2.03
C TYR A 68 -100.72 1.99 0.69
N THR A 69 -100.68 3.33 0.58
CA THR A 69 -100.03 4.04 -0.54
C THR A 69 -98.50 3.97 -0.41
N ALA A 70 -97.78 3.97 -1.54
CA ALA A 70 -96.31 4.02 -1.54
C ALA A 70 -95.76 5.23 -0.75
N ALA A 71 -94.70 5.02 0.03
CA ALA A 71 -94.10 6.06 0.87
C ALA A 71 -92.57 5.94 0.93
N GLU A 72 -91.89 7.07 1.13
CA GLU A 72 -90.43 7.17 1.30
C GLU A 72 -90.11 7.88 2.62
N SER A 73 -89.10 7.42 3.35
CA SER A 73 -88.65 8.06 4.59
C SER A 73 -87.88 9.36 4.33
N GLY A 74 -87.73 10.19 5.37
CA GLY A 74 -86.68 11.20 5.40
C GLY A 74 -85.28 10.57 5.27
N GLY A 75 -84.29 11.34 4.79
CA GLY A 75 -82.91 10.88 4.66
C GLY A 75 -82.23 10.73 6.02
N LEU A 76 -81.50 9.63 6.22
CA LEU A 76 -80.60 9.41 7.35
C LEU A 76 -79.16 9.29 6.84
N THR A 77 -78.16 9.73 7.62
CA THR A 77 -76.75 9.53 7.23
C THR A 77 -76.18 8.27 7.88
N LEU A 78 -75.73 7.33 7.06
CA LEU A 78 -74.91 6.19 7.44
C LEU A 78 -73.44 6.56 7.27
N TYR A 79 -72.69 6.63 8.37
CA TYR A 79 -71.24 6.78 8.32
C TYR A 79 -70.58 5.41 8.44
N ILE A 80 -69.77 5.07 7.44
CA ILE A 80 -68.83 3.96 7.49
C ILE A 80 -67.45 4.57 7.72
N ASN A 81 -66.82 4.26 8.85
CA ASN A 81 -65.47 4.73 9.15
C ASN A 81 -64.44 3.81 8.48
N PRO A 82 -63.24 4.32 8.15
CA PRO A 82 -62.14 3.46 7.74
C PRO A 82 -61.82 2.42 8.83
N ALA A 83 -61.46 1.21 8.41
CA ALA A 83 -61.05 0.13 9.29
C ALA A 83 -59.59 0.29 9.73
N ASP A 84 -59.26 -0.15 10.93
CA ASP A 84 -57.86 -0.19 11.39
C ASP A 84 -57.11 -1.35 10.75
N GLN A 85 -55.82 -1.13 10.51
CA GLN A 85 -54.89 -2.14 9.99
C GLN A 85 -53.88 -2.53 11.06
N ALA A 86 -53.50 -3.80 11.11
CA ALA A 86 -52.41 -4.26 11.97
C ALA A 86 -51.07 -3.69 11.47
N ALA A 87 -50.12 -3.47 12.39
CA ALA A 87 -48.78 -3.08 12.03
C ALA A 87 -48.10 -4.18 11.19
N PRO A 88 -47.31 -3.81 10.16
CA PRO A 88 -46.48 -4.78 9.44
C PRO A 88 -45.34 -5.29 10.32
N ALA A 89 -44.68 -6.35 9.86
CA ALA A 89 -43.43 -6.81 10.46
C ALA A 89 -42.33 -5.74 10.35
N ALA A 90 -41.31 -5.82 11.22
CA ALA A 90 -40.15 -4.94 11.16
C ALA A 90 -39.47 -5.02 9.78
N PRO A 91 -38.96 -3.91 9.23
CA PRO A 91 -38.37 -3.92 7.90
C PRO A 91 -37.10 -4.75 7.86
N THR A 92 -36.76 -5.24 6.68
CA THR A 92 -35.52 -5.99 6.40
C THR A 92 -34.76 -5.34 5.24
N ALA A 93 -33.48 -5.62 5.13
CA ALA A 93 -32.64 -5.27 3.99
C ALA A 93 -31.64 -6.39 3.76
N THR A 94 -31.34 -6.70 2.50
CA THR A 94 -30.28 -7.64 2.12
C THR A 94 -28.90 -7.00 2.30
N GLU A 95 -27.86 -7.81 2.48
CA GLU A 95 -26.49 -7.33 2.61
C GLU A 95 -26.03 -6.46 1.43
N GLU A 96 -26.49 -6.71 0.21
CA GLU A 96 -26.16 -5.89 -0.96
C GLU A 96 -26.80 -4.50 -0.93
N ASN A 97 -27.97 -4.39 -0.29
CA ASN A 97 -28.71 -3.14 -0.15
C ASN A 97 -28.23 -2.28 1.02
N ILE A 98 -27.36 -2.82 1.88
CA ILE A 98 -26.67 -2.08 2.94
C ILE A 98 -25.33 -1.62 2.38
N ARG A 99 -25.22 -0.31 2.14
CA ARG A 99 -24.00 0.36 1.71
C ARG A 99 -23.46 1.24 2.83
N ASP A 100 -22.34 1.89 2.58
CA ASP A 100 -21.71 2.80 3.54
C ASP A 100 -22.51 4.10 3.73
N ASN A 101 -23.15 4.59 2.67
CA ASN A 101 -23.89 5.85 2.69
C ASN A 101 -25.40 5.73 2.39
N SER A 102 -25.89 4.51 2.20
CA SER A 102 -27.27 4.27 1.82
C SER A 102 -27.76 2.90 2.24
N ILE A 103 -29.05 2.81 2.53
CA ILE A 103 -29.77 1.57 2.84
C ILE A 103 -31.05 1.53 2.00
N THR A 104 -31.32 0.40 1.35
CA THR A 104 -32.59 0.15 0.68
C THR A 104 -33.32 -0.98 1.40
N LEU A 105 -34.48 -0.68 1.99
CA LEU A 105 -35.31 -1.67 2.66
C LEU A 105 -36.08 -2.53 1.65
N ASP A 106 -36.46 -3.73 2.06
CA ASP A 106 -37.34 -4.59 1.27
C ASP A 106 -38.71 -3.91 1.07
N THR A 107 -39.18 -3.92 -0.17
CA THR A 107 -40.41 -3.22 -0.53
C THR A 107 -41.64 -3.99 -0.05
N ILE A 108 -42.55 -3.28 0.60
CA ILE A 108 -43.85 -3.78 1.06
C ILE A 108 -44.92 -2.98 0.32
N GLU A 109 -45.88 -3.69 -0.25
CA GLU A 109 -46.98 -3.06 -0.98
C GLU A 109 -47.77 -2.13 -0.05
N ASN A 110 -48.13 -0.95 -0.59
CA ASN A 110 -48.85 0.09 0.14
C ASN A 110 -48.18 0.57 1.44
N ALA A 111 -46.87 0.42 1.58
CA ALA A 111 -46.15 0.88 2.76
C ALA A 111 -45.53 2.29 2.61
N GLU A 112 -45.21 2.86 3.75
CA GLU A 112 -44.32 4.01 3.92
C GLU A 112 -43.29 3.68 5.01
N TYR A 113 -42.13 4.32 4.93
CA TYR A 113 -40.92 4.00 5.70
C TYR A 113 -40.41 5.23 6.41
N LYS A 114 -39.76 5.04 7.54
CA LYS A 114 -38.99 6.12 8.18
C LYS A 114 -37.72 5.57 8.80
N ARG A 115 -36.78 6.47 9.01
CA ARG A 115 -35.54 6.27 9.76
C ARG A 115 -35.66 7.06 11.06
N ASP A 116 -35.34 6.43 12.18
CA ASP A 116 -35.39 6.99 13.53
C ASP A 116 -36.70 7.77 13.79
N ASN A 117 -36.56 9.07 14.01
CA ASN A 117 -37.67 10.00 14.26
C ASN A 117 -37.95 10.93 13.08
N ASP A 118 -37.44 10.60 11.89
CA ASP A 118 -37.70 11.36 10.66
C ASP A 118 -39.15 11.17 10.17
N GLU A 119 -39.52 11.99 9.20
CA GLU A 119 -40.81 11.93 8.51
C GLU A 119 -40.95 10.64 7.68
N TRP A 120 -42.21 10.22 7.50
CA TRP A 120 -42.53 9.07 6.66
C TRP A 120 -42.33 9.40 5.18
N GLN A 121 -41.70 8.47 4.45
CA GLN A 121 -41.52 8.52 3.00
C GLN A 121 -42.05 7.26 2.32
N THR A 122 -42.50 7.38 1.08
CA THR A 122 -42.97 6.22 0.30
C THR A 122 -41.84 5.41 -0.33
N SER A 123 -40.63 5.99 -0.41
CA SER A 123 -39.45 5.31 -0.92
C SER A 123 -38.83 4.42 0.17
N PRO A 124 -38.43 3.17 -0.13
CA PRO A 124 -37.65 2.35 0.80
C PRO A 124 -36.16 2.73 0.82
N VAL A 125 -35.74 3.71 0.02
CA VAL A 125 -34.32 4.11 -0.15
C VAL A 125 -33.99 5.28 0.77
N PHE A 126 -32.95 5.09 1.59
CA PHE A 126 -32.36 6.12 2.44
C PHE A 126 -30.93 6.39 1.97
N THR A 127 -30.59 7.67 1.77
CA THR A 127 -29.28 8.13 1.26
C THR A 127 -28.71 9.20 2.16
N GLY A 128 -27.41 9.50 2.03
CA GLY A 128 -26.73 10.47 2.89
C GLY A 128 -26.61 9.96 4.33
N LEU A 129 -26.48 8.65 4.50
CA LEU A 129 -26.20 8.02 5.78
C LEU A 129 -24.71 8.11 6.10
N ASP A 130 -24.38 8.17 7.39
CA ASP A 130 -23.01 8.07 7.86
C ASP A 130 -22.51 6.63 7.78
N PRO A 131 -21.25 6.38 7.40
CA PRO A 131 -20.67 5.05 7.39
C PRO A 131 -20.46 4.52 8.81
N ASN A 132 -20.53 3.19 8.97
CA ASN A 132 -20.36 2.51 10.24
C ASN A 132 -21.31 3.02 11.35
N HIS A 133 -22.53 3.40 10.97
CA HIS A 133 -23.51 4.00 11.88
C HIS A 133 -24.79 3.16 11.93
N GLU A 134 -25.29 2.92 13.14
CA GLU A 134 -26.55 2.22 13.35
C GLU A 134 -27.71 3.19 13.28
N TYR A 135 -28.67 2.90 12.39
CA TYR A 135 -29.94 3.61 12.29
C TYR A 135 -31.09 2.65 12.59
N THR A 136 -32.19 3.16 13.13
CA THR A 136 -33.40 2.37 13.36
C THR A 136 -34.43 2.63 12.29
N PHE A 137 -34.86 1.60 11.55
CA PHE A 137 -35.85 1.74 10.49
C PHE A 137 -37.20 1.21 10.90
N TYR A 138 -38.25 1.84 10.37
CA TYR A 138 -39.63 1.49 10.62
C TYR A 138 -40.42 1.44 9.31
N VAL A 139 -41.47 0.62 9.28
CA VAL A 139 -42.43 0.55 8.18
C VAL A 139 -43.85 0.57 8.73
N ARG A 140 -44.78 1.21 8.00
CA ARG A 140 -46.23 1.13 8.27
C ARG A 140 -47.01 1.05 6.96
N LEU A 141 -48.22 0.52 7.01
CA LEU A 141 -49.14 0.56 5.87
C LEU A 141 -49.79 1.94 5.80
N LYS A 142 -49.77 2.55 4.60
CA LYS A 142 -50.42 3.83 4.35
C LYS A 142 -51.92 3.71 4.55
N GLY A 143 -52.53 4.79 5.03
CA GLY A 143 -53.99 4.91 4.98
C GLY A 143 -54.48 4.95 3.53
N ASP A 144 -55.63 4.34 3.29
CA ASP A 144 -56.35 4.43 2.03
C ASP A 144 -57.79 4.90 2.26
N LYS A 145 -58.64 4.83 1.23
CA LYS A 145 -60.04 5.26 1.35
C LYS A 145 -60.78 4.54 2.47
N ASN A 146 -60.52 3.24 2.64
CA ASN A 146 -61.27 2.33 3.49
C ASN A 146 -60.49 1.92 4.75
N HIS A 147 -59.22 2.31 4.87
CA HIS A 147 -58.37 1.95 5.99
C HIS A 147 -57.60 3.13 6.58
N ASN A 148 -57.55 3.20 7.91
CA ASN A 148 -56.61 4.07 8.60
C ASN A 148 -55.17 3.59 8.37
N ALA A 149 -54.19 4.49 8.44
CA ALA A 149 -52.78 4.09 8.45
C ALA A 149 -52.52 3.14 9.62
N SER A 150 -51.73 2.09 9.40
CA SER A 150 -51.43 1.15 10.47
C SER A 150 -50.57 1.81 11.56
N PRO A 151 -50.52 1.24 12.77
CA PRO A 151 -49.42 1.53 13.69
C PRO A 151 -48.07 1.23 13.03
N SER A 152 -47.01 1.86 13.55
CA SER A 152 -45.63 1.56 13.13
C SER A 152 -45.27 0.11 13.46
N SER A 153 -44.44 -0.52 12.62
CA SER A 153 -43.73 -1.73 12.98
C SER A 153 -42.85 -1.52 14.22
N GLU A 154 -42.39 -2.62 14.81
CA GLU A 154 -41.20 -2.60 15.66
C GLU A 154 -40.00 -2.02 14.88
N GLY A 155 -39.11 -1.32 15.59
CA GLY A 155 -37.92 -0.71 15.00
C GLY A 155 -36.86 -1.75 14.68
N LYS A 156 -36.26 -1.67 13.49
CA LYS A 156 -35.14 -2.52 13.08
C LYS A 156 -33.83 -1.72 13.09
N PRO A 157 -32.88 -2.01 14.01
CA PRO A 157 -31.53 -1.48 13.88
C PRO A 157 -30.83 -2.11 12.68
N ILE A 158 -30.24 -1.28 11.82
CA ILE A 158 -29.39 -1.67 10.70
C ILE A 158 -28.19 -0.74 10.67
N THR A 159 -26.99 -1.31 10.69
CA THR A 159 -25.73 -0.57 10.60
C THR A 159 -25.30 -0.44 9.14
N THR A 160 -24.97 0.77 8.70
CA THR A 160 -24.32 1.00 7.40
C THR A 160 -22.96 0.32 7.35
N LYS A 161 -22.48 0.01 6.15
CA LYS A 161 -21.11 -0.49 5.98
C LYS A 161 -20.08 0.59 6.27
N LYS A 162 -18.84 0.17 6.47
CA LYS A 162 -17.70 1.09 6.50
C LYS A 162 -17.37 1.56 5.08
N THR A 163 -16.88 2.79 4.93
CA THR A 163 -16.37 3.27 3.64
C THR A 163 -15.11 2.49 3.27
N MET A 164 -15.01 1.93 2.07
CA MET A 164 -13.80 1.23 1.64
C MET A 164 -12.70 2.24 1.29
N LEU A 165 -11.46 1.97 1.72
CA LEU A 165 -10.27 2.72 1.28
C LEU A 165 -9.86 2.42 -0.16
N ASP A 166 -10.58 1.56 -0.88
CA ASP A 166 -10.32 1.31 -2.29
C ASP A 166 -10.44 2.62 -3.09
N GLY A 167 -9.46 2.86 -3.97
CA GLY A 167 -9.32 4.12 -4.70
C GLY A 167 -8.84 5.32 -3.88
N ALA A 168 -8.51 5.17 -2.59
CA ALA A 168 -7.86 6.24 -1.83
C ALA A 168 -6.46 6.54 -2.40
N THR A 169 -6.12 7.82 -2.50
CA THR A 169 -4.79 8.27 -2.88
C THR A 169 -3.90 8.32 -1.64
N VAL A 170 -2.87 7.49 -1.62
CA VAL A 170 -1.83 7.50 -0.58
C VAL A 170 -0.64 8.29 -1.11
N THR A 171 -0.16 9.25 -0.34
CA THR A 171 1.04 10.04 -0.68
C THR A 171 2.07 9.88 0.43
N VAL A 172 3.33 9.64 0.05
CA VAL A 172 4.47 9.59 0.95
C VAL A 172 5.36 10.80 0.68
N SER A 173 5.76 11.48 1.75
CA SER A 173 6.65 12.65 1.69
C SER A 173 7.95 12.40 2.45
N GLY A 174 8.98 13.17 2.14
CA GLY A 174 10.30 13.05 2.76
C GLY A 174 11.32 12.31 1.90
N SER A 175 12.53 12.17 2.42
CA SER A 175 13.64 11.48 1.77
C SER A 175 14.07 10.32 2.66
N TYR A 176 14.16 9.13 2.06
CA TYR A 176 14.56 7.92 2.74
C TYR A 176 15.87 7.42 2.16
N THR A 177 16.76 6.96 3.02
CA THR A 177 18.04 6.35 2.64
C THR A 177 18.20 5.02 3.35
N TYR A 178 18.95 4.11 2.75
CA TYR A 178 19.29 2.84 3.37
C TYR A 178 19.89 3.05 4.76
N THR A 179 19.43 2.27 5.75
CA THR A 179 19.85 2.38 7.16
C THR A 179 20.36 1.07 7.76
N GLY A 180 20.34 -0.03 7.00
CA GLY A 180 20.59 -1.38 7.51
C GLY A 180 19.38 -2.01 8.24
N ALA A 181 18.25 -1.30 8.31
CA ALA A 181 17.01 -1.75 8.92
C ALA A 181 15.79 -1.40 8.04
N ALA A 182 14.64 -1.98 8.39
CA ALA A 182 13.37 -1.68 7.73
C ALA A 182 12.99 -0.20 7.93
N VAL A 183 12.72 0.48 6.82
CA VAL A 183 12.31 1.88 6.77
C VAL A 183 10.80 1.95 6.61
N VAL A 184 10.10 2.42 7.63
CA VAL A 184 8.65 2.66 7.56
C VAL A 184 8.41 4.17 7.64
N PRO A 185 7.75 4.79 6.65
CA PRO A 185 7.34 6.19 6.74
C PRO A 185 6.58 6.47 8.03
N ALA A 186 6.99 7.51 8.77
CA ALA A 186 6.27 7.95 9.95
C ALA A 186 4.88 8.49 9.57
N ALA A 187 3.92 8.46 10.49
CA ALA A 187 2.55 8.90 10.22
C ALA A 187 2.46 10.33 9.67
N GLY A 188 3.30 11.26 10.15
CA GLY A 188 3.35 12.64 9.64
C GLY A 188 3.87 12.78 8.20
N ASN A 189 4.42 11.71 7.62
CA ASN A 189 4.92 11.67 6.25
C ASN A 189 3.95 10.99 5.29
N VAL A 190 2.85 10.41 5.77
CA VAL A 190 1.86 9.69 4.96
C VAL A 190 0.52 10.39 5.04
N THR A 191 0.01 10.83 3.90
CA THR A 191 -1.34 11.41 3.79
C THR A 191 -2.22 10.50 2.95
N VAL A 192 -3.47 10.31 3.37
CA VAL A 192 -4.46 9.51 2.66
C VAL A 192 -5.66 10.39 2.34
N GLU A 193 -6.05 10.43 1.07
CA GLU A 193 -7.20 11.19 0.59
C GLU A 193 -8.17 10.28 -0.16
N LEU A 194 -9.45 10.37 0.13
CA LEU A 194 -10.51 9.67 -0.57
C LEU A 194 -11.59 10.67 -0.99
N ASN A 195 -11.92 10.72 -2.29
CA ASN A 195 -12.91 11.64 -2.85
C ASN A 195 -12.69 13.12 -2.49
N GLY A 196 -11.42 13.57 -2.40
CA GLY A 196 -11.08 14.96 -2.05
C GLY A 196 -11.10 15.26 -0.54
N VAL A 197 -11.32 14.24 0.31
CA VAL A 197 -11.33 14.39 1.77
C VAL A 197 -10.11 13.67 2.35
N THR A 198 -9.30 14.41 3.12
CA THR A 198 -8.19 13.82 3.88
C THR A 198 -8.72 12.96 5.02
N ILE A 199 -8.25 11.73 5.10
CA ILE A 199 -8.58 10.79 6.16
C ILE A 199 -7.65 11.02 7.35
N ASP A 200 -8.21 11.13 8.55
CA ASP A 200 -7.44 11.27 9.78
C ASP A 200 -6.55 10.04 10.02
N ALA A 201 -5.29 10.27 10.42
CA ALA A 201 -4.31 9.21 10.61
C ALA A 201 -4.70 8.18 11.68
N SER A 202 -5.64 8.49 12.59
CA SER A 202 -6.20 7.52 13.55
C SER A 202 -7.08 6.45 12.91
N GLN A 203 -7.55 6.67 11.68
CA GLN A 203 -8.44 5.75 10.97
C GLN A 203 -7.72 4.63 10.23
N TYR A 204 -6.38 4.68 10.16
CA TYR A 204 -5.58 3.67 9.49
C TYR A 204 -4.26 3.41 10.20
N THR A 205 -3.67 2.25 9.91
CA THR A 205 -2.31 1.87 10.30
C THR A 205 -1.41 1.92 9.07
N ILE A 206 -0.11 2.12 9.28
CA ILE A 206 0.89 2.19 8.21
C ILE A 206 1.82 0.99 8.35
N SER A 207 2.01 0.27 7.25
CA SER A 207 3.04 -0.75 7.10
C SER A 207 3.81 -0.55 5.80
N ALA A 208 4.96 -1.19 5.67
CA ALA A 208 5.72 -1.16 4.43
C ALA A 208 6.35 -2.53 4.14
N THR A 209 6.50 -2.83 2.85
CA THR A 209 7.18 -4.01 2.32
C THR A 209 8.30 -3.60 1.37
N ASP A 210 9.24 -4.50 1.13
CA ASP A 210 10.42 -4.25 0.29
C ASP A 210 11.22 -3.03 0.76
N ASN A 211 11.20 -2.78 2.06
CA ASN A 211 11.54 -1.50 2.67
C ASN A 211 12.87 -1.52 3.44
N ILE A 212 13.72 -2.51 3.18
CA ILE A 212 15.05 -2.59 3.79
C ILE A 212 16.09 -2.02 2.84
N ASN A 213 16.16 -2.56 1.62
CA ASN A 213 17.20 -2.23 0.64
C ASN A 213 16.89 -0.92 -0.10
N ALA A 214 17.92 -0.30 -0.67
CA ALA A 214 17.74 0.82 -1.59
C ALA A 214 16.97 0.36 -2.83
N GLY A 215 16.04 1.18 -3.31
CA GLY A 215 15.13 0.84 -4.39
C GLY A 215 13.72 1.34 -4.15
N GLU A 216 12.77 0.72 -4.83
CA GLU A 216 11.34 0.98 -4.64
C GLU A 216 10.78 0.08 -3.53
N ALA A 217 10.14 0.71 -2.54
CA ALA A 217 9.43 0.07 -1.45
C ALA A 217 7.94 0.41 -1.54
N THR A 218 7.08 -0.43 -0.96
CA THR A 218 5.63 -0.20 -0.94
C THR A 218 5.17 0.18 0.45
N VAL A 219 4.45 1.28 0.60
CA VAL A 219 3.70 1.60 1.82
C VAL A 219 2.25 1.13 1.64
N THR A 220 1.68 0.53 2.69
CA THR A 220 0.27 0.15 2.74
C THR A 220 -0.39 0.82 3.93
N VAL A 221 -1.52 1.47 3.70
CA VAL A 221 -2.41 1.95 4.75
C VAL A 221 -3.58 0.99 4.90
N THR A 222 -3.84 0.54 6.12
CA THR A 222 -4.92 -0.42 6.41
C THR A 222 -5.86 0.20 7.42
N ALA A 223 -7.15 0.23 7.11
CA ALA A 223 -8.16 0.80 8.00
C ALA A 223 -8.15 0.13 9.38
N THR A 224 -8.37 0.91 10.44
CA THR A 224 -8.46 0.40 11.81
C THR A 224 -9.78 -0.32 12.06
N ALA A 225 -9.77 -1.31 12.95
CA ALA A 225 -10.96 -2.10 13.29
C ALA A 225 -12.09 -1.25 13.89
N ASP A 226 -11.74 -0.18 14.61
CA ASP A 226 -12.71 0.70 15.30
C ASP A 226 -13.05 1.97 14.50
N GLY A 227 -12.42 2.18 13.34
CA GLY A 227 -12.66 3.35 12.49
C GLY A 227 -13.89 3.22 11.58
N ASN A 228 -14.18 4.29 10.83
CA ASN A 228 -15.29 4.35 9.86
C ASN A 228 -14.95 3.75 8.49
N TYR A 229 -13.69 3.34 8.32
CA TYR A 229 -13.16 2.83 7.06
C TYR A 229 -12.89 1.32 7.13
N SER A 230 -12.79 0.69 5.96
CA SER A 230 -12.40 -0.71 5.80
C SER A 230 -11.45 -0.90 4.61
N GLY A 231 -10.79 -2.05 4.55
CA GLY A 231 -9.84 -2.36 3.48
C GLY A 231 -8.50 -1.61 3.63
N SER A 232 -7.80 -1.47 2.51
CA SER A 232 -6.46 -0.90 2.46
C SER A 232 -6.22 -0.19 1.14
N ALA A 233 -5.27 0.75 1.13
CA ALA A 233 -4.70 1.36 -0.06
C ALA A 233 -3.18 1.37 0.03
N SER A 234 -2.48 1.47 -1.10
CA SER A 234 -1.02 1.45 -1.12
C SER A 234 -0.45 2.38 -2.18
N THR A 235 0.82 2.76 -1.99
CA THR A 235 1.64 3.45 -2.99
C THR A 235 3.10 3.05 -2.81
N THR A 236 3.93 3.36 -3.80
CA THR A 236 5.38 3.16 -3.67
C THR A 236 6.09 4.41 -3.15
N PHE A 237 7.26 4.22 -2.57
CA PHE A 237 8.22 5.27 -2.20
C PHE A 237 9.65 4.76 -2.44
N THR A 238 10.60 5.69 -2.62
CA THR A 238 12.00 5.34 -2.92
C THR A 238 12.87 5.41 -1.67
N ILE A 239 13.68 4.37 -1.48
CA ILE A 239 14.80 4.34 -0.53
C ILE A 239 16.09 4.55 -1.32
N GLY A 240 16.76 5.68 -1.09
CA GLY A 240 18.05 5.99 -1.71
C GLY A 240 19.20 5.17 -1.12
N THR A 241 20.32 5.13 -1.84
CA THR A 241 21.56 4.51 -1.35
C THR A 241 22.19 5.32 -0.22
N ALA A 242 22.87 4.64 0.71
CA ALA A 242 23.68 5.28 1.74
C ALA A 242 25.06 5.69 1.21
N ALA A 243 25.58 6.83 1.64
CA ALA A 243 26.94 7.25 1.27
C ALA A 243 27.98 6.46 2.08
N LEU A 244 28.94 5.85 1.39
CA LEU A 244 30.05 5.11 2.00
C LEU A 244 31.38 5.58 1.44
N THR A 245 32.30 5.99 2.31
CA THR A 245 33.68 6.30 1.93
C THR A 245 34.63 5.21 2.44
N ILE A 246 35.48 4.68 1.56
CA ILE A 246 36.51 3.70 1.92
C ILE A 246 37.88 4.28 1.57
N LYS A 247 38.72 4.44 2.60
CA LYS A 247 40.06 5.00 2.48
C LYS A 247 41.13 3.94 2.70
N ALA A 248 42.08 3.79 1.79
CA ALA A 248 43.23 2.91 2.01
C ALA A 248 44.23 3.52 2.99
N SER A 249 44.80 2.66 3.82
CA SER A 249 45.95 2.98 4.66
C SER A 249 47.18 3.25 3.79
N ASN A 250 48.03 4.16 4.24
CA ASN A 250 49.33 4.38 3.63
C ASN A 250 50.22 3.15 3.88
N GLN A 251 51.02 2.77 2.89
CA GLN A 251 51.93 1.64 3.00
C GLN A 251 53.35 2.00 2.60
N THR A 252 54.32 1.34 3.21
CA THR A 252 55.74 1.41 2.84
C THR A 252 56.24 0.00 2.58
N ILE A 253 56.80 -0.24 1.40
CA ILE A 253 57.36 -1.52 0.98
C ILE A 253 58.82 -1.36 0.58
N THR A 254 59.56 -2.46 0.49
CA THR A 254 60.89 -2.49 -0.13
C THR A 254 60.78 -2.91 -1.59
N TYR A 255 61.66 -2.41 -2.46
CA TYR A 255 61.70 -2.76 -3.87
C TYR A 255 61.63 -4.28 -4.09
N GLY A 256 60.74 -4.71 -4.98
CA GLY A 256 60.49 -6.13 -5.28
C GLY A 256 59.52 -6.82 -4.31
N GLN A 257 59.05 -6.17 -3.24
CA GLN A 257 58.02 -6.71 -2.34
C GLN A 257 56.60 -6.31 -2.78
N SER A 258 55.61 -7.03 -2.25
CA SER A 258 54.19 -6.74 -2.46
C SER A 258 53.62 -5.82 -1.39
N ILE A 259 52.53 -5.13 -1.71
CA ILE A 259 51.71 -4.44 -0.71
C ILE A 259 50.99 -5.46 0.19
N THR A 260 50.56 -5.02 1.36
CA THR A 260 49.64 -5.79 2.20
C THR A 260 48.22 -5.57 1.72
N GLU A 261 47.45 -6.66 1.56
CA GLU A 261 46.06 -6.61 1.11
C GLU A 261 45.07 -6.91 2.25
N GLY A 262 43.77 -6.75 1.98
CA GLY A 262 42.69 -7.10 2.90
C GLY A 262 42.01 -5.90 3.57
N THR A 263 40.86 -6.16 4.18
CA THR A 263 39.98 -5.13 4.76
C THR A 263 40.60 -4.42 5.98
N GLY A 264 41.58 -5.02 6.65
CA GLY A 264 42.35 -4.36 7.71
C GLY A 264 43.27 -3.24 7.22
N GLN A 265 43.47 -3.11 5.91
CA GLN A 265 44.29 -2.08 5.28
C GLN A 265 43.46 -0.87 4.80
N VAL A 266 42.19 -0.79 5.20
CA VAL A 266 41.31 0.32 4.84
C VAL A 266 40.51 0.80 6.05
N THR A 267 40.01 2.02 5.98
CA THR A 267 39.01 2.58 6.90
C THR A 267 37.74 2.87 6.14
N ALA A 268 36.62 2.29 6.56
CA ALA A 268 35.29 2.55 6.02
C ALA A 268 34.53 3.53 6.93
N THR A 269 33.86 4.52 6.34
CA THR A 269 33.05 5.52 7.05
C THR A 269 31.72 5.68 6.35
N GLY A 270 30.62 5.54 7.10
CA GLY A 270 29.25 5.56 6.56
C GLY A 270 28.62 4.17 6.37
N LEU A 271 29.23 3.10 6.90
CA LEU A 271 28.55 1.80 6.98
C LEU A 271 27.32 1.91 7.88
N CYS A 272 26.18 1.42 7.40
CA CYS A 272 24.95 1.35 8.15
C CYS A 272 25.03 0.27 9.24
N ALA A 273 24.15 0.35 10.23
CA ALA A 273 24.15 -0.58 11.35
C ALA A 273 23.92 -2.02 10.88
N GLY A 274 24.68 -2.98 11.40
CA GLY A 274 24.59 -4.40 11.05
C GLY A 274 25.39 -4.82 9.82
N ASP A 275 25.95 -3.86 9.07
CA ASP A 275 26.76 -4.13 7.88
C ASP A 275 28.27 -4.06 8.18
N SER A 276 29.04 -4.80 7.39
CA SER A 276 30.49 -4.88 7.49
C SER A 276 31.16 -4.96 6.13
N LEU A 277 32.34 -4.36 6.00
CA LEU A 277 33.19 -4.53 4.83
C LEU A 277 33.80 -5.94 4.85
N SER A 278 33.41 -6.78 3.91
CA SER A 278 33.80 -8.18 3.81
C SER A 278 34.88 -8.45 2.76
N GLY A 279 35.03 -7.55 1.79
CA GLY A 279 36.01 -7.67 0.71
C GLY A 279 36.36 -6.31 0.12
N ILE A 280 37.60 -6.19 -0.35
CA ILE A 280 38.10 -5.01 -1.06
C ILE A 280 39.32 -5.44 -1.89
N ALA A 281 39.43 -4.94 -3.12
CA ALA A 281 40.64 -5.10 -3.92
C ALA A 281 41.56 -3.90 -3.72
N LEU A 282 42.86 -4.16 -3.49
CA LEU A 282 43.90 -3.15 -3.33
C LEU A 282 44.96 -3.35 -4.39
N ALA A 283 45.38 -2.26 -5.03
CA ALA A 283 46.42 -2.29 -6.05
C ALA A 283 47.44 -1.17 -5.82
N ALA A 284 48.72 -1.49 -5.99
CA ALA A 284 49.77 -0.49 -6.05
C ALA A 284 49.78 0.15 -7.44
N SER A 285 49.76 1.48 -7.52
CA SER A 285 49.79 2.18 -8.81
C SER A 285 51.14 2.10 -9.54
N THR A 286 52.21 1.71 -8.83
CA THR A 286 53.52 1.41 -9.41
C THR A 286 54.22 0.30 -8.63
N ARG A 287 55.16 -0.40 -9.29
CA ARG A 287 55.96 -1.49 -8.69
C ARG A 287 57.43 -1.15 -8.51
N ASN A 288 57.98 -0.33 -9.41
CA ASN A 288 59.43 -0.16 -9.54
C ASN A 288 59.88 1.31 -9.47
N VAL A 289 58.95 2.26 -9.34
CA VAL A 289 59.25 3.68 -9.25
C VAL A 289 58.97 4.15 -7.82
N PRO A 290 59.92 4.85 -7.15
CA PRO A 290 59.66 5.43 -5.85
C PRO A 290 58.45 6.38 -5.84
N GLY A 291 57.60 6.24 -4.82
CA GLY A 291 56.33 6.96 -4.71
C GLY A 291 55.16 6.17 -5.31
N GLY A 292 53.93 6.66 -5.16
CA GLY A 292 52.72 6.02 -5.70
C GLY A 292 51.53 6.09 -4.75
N THR A 293 50.49 5.33 -5.07
CA THR A 293 49.23 5.24 -4.35
C THR A 293 48.79 3.79 -4.15
N ILE A 294 47.98 3.57 -3.12
CA ILE A 294 47.19 2.35 -2.92
C ILE A 294 45.79 2.64 -3.46
N GLU A 295 45.47 2.09 -4.63
CA GLU A 295 44.18 2.21 -5.29
C GLU A 295 43.22 1.13 -4.81
N LEU A 296 41.93 1.45 -4.78
CA LEU A 296 40.86 0.58 -4.26
C LEU A 296 39.82 0.30 -5.33
N SER A 297 39.26 -0.90 -5.32
CA SER A 297 38.08 -1.26 -6.12
C SER A 297 37.34 -2.46 -5.53
N ALA A 298 36.18 -2.79 -6.10
CA ALA A 298 35.43 -4.01 -5.81
C ALA A 298 35.17 -4.24 -4.31
N ALA A 299 34.70 -3.20 -3.62
CA ALA A 299 34.26 -3.36 -2.23
C ALA A 299 33.04 -4.29 -2.16
N GLN A 300 33.01 -5.14 -1.14
CA GLN A 300 31.88 -6.02 -0.85
C GLN A 300 31.41 -5.78 0.58
N ILE A 301 30.17 -5.34 0.74
CA ILE A 301 29.52 -5.10 2.03
C ILE A 301 28.56 -6.25 2.29
N LYS A 302 28.62 -6.83 3.48
CA LYS A 302 27.70 -7.88 3.92
C LYS A 302 27.06 -7.54 5.24
N ASN A 303 25.80 -7.93 5.40
CA ASN A 303 25.14 -7.88 6.70
C ASN A 303 25.60 -9.06 7.59
N SER A 304 25.11 -9.09 8.83
CA SER A 304 25.38 -10.15 9.80
C SER A 304 24.95 -11.56 9.38
N SER A 305 23.98 -11.68 8.46
CA SER A 305 23.55 -12.96 7.87
C SER A 305 24.41 -13.39 6.67
N GLY A 306 25.35 -12.55 6.22
CA GLY A 306 26.22 -12.81 5.07
C GLY A 306 25.62 -12.44 3.71
N ALA A 307 24.44 -11.81 3.68
CA ALA A 307 23.82 -11.33 2.44
C ALA A 307 24.56 -10.08 1.92
N ASP A 308 24.68 -9.97 0.60
CA ASP A 308 25.37 -8.87 -0.06
C ASP A 308 24.51 -7.60 -0.03
N MET A 309 25.04 -6.55 0.59
CA MET A 309 24.41 -5.24 0.75
C MET A 309 25.10 -4.16 -0.09
N THR A 310 26.06 -4.53 -0.93
CA THR A 310 26.91 -3.57 -1.66
C THR A 310 26.09 -2.60 -2.53
N ALA A 311 25.01 -3.08 -3.15
CA ALA A 311 24.14 -2.25 -3.99
C ALA A 311 23.39 -1.16 -3.21
N ASN A 312 23.29 -1.28 -1.88
CA ASN A 312 22.64 -0.28 -1.03
C ASN A 312 23.51 0.96 -0.76
N TYR A 313 24.74 0.98 -1.25
CA TYR A 313 25.70 2.06 -1.00
C TYR A 313 26.17 2.75 -2.28
N THR A 314 26.32 4.07 -2.20
CA THR A 314 27.13 4.85 -3.13
C THR A 314 28.55 4.94 -2.56
N ILE A 315 29.48 4.20 -3.17
CA ILE A 315 30.83 3.99 -2.63
C ILE A 315 31.81 4.98 -3.26
N THR A 316 32.54 5.71 -2.40
CA THR A 316 33.64 6.61 -2.78
C THR A 316 34.97 6.05 -2.27
N TYR A 317 35.92 5.86 -3.18
CA TYR A 317 37.26 5.37 -2.85
C TYR A 317 38.26 6.50 -2.66
N GLN A 318 39.02 6.45 -1.56
CA GLN A 318 40.10 7.39 -1.26
C GLN A 318 41.45 6.65 -1.21
N PRO A 319 42.36 6.89 -2.16
CA PRO A 319 43.63 6.19 -2.19
C PRO A 319 44.52 6.55 -0.99
N GLY A 320 45.31 5.57 -0.56
CA GLY A 320 46.42 5.77 0.37
C GLY A 320 47.71 6.11 -0.37
N THR A 321 48.75 6.55 0.33
CA THR A 321 50.08 6.78 -0.26
C THR A 321 50.90 5.49 -0.24
N LEU A 322 51.68 5.24 -1.30
CA LEU A 322 52.65 4.16 -1.37
C LEU A 322 54.08 4.73 -1.36
N THR A 323 54.91 4.26 -0.43
CA THR A 323 56.34 4.54 -0.39
C THR A 323 57.13 3.27 -0.72
N ILE A 324 58.07 3.34 -1.66
CA ILE A 324 58.94 2.20 -2.03
C ILE A 324 60.38 2.52 -1.65
N ASN A 325 60.88 1.82 -0.64
CA ASN A 325 62.26 1.88 -0.19
C ASN A 325 63.17 1.08 -1.12
N LYS A 326 64.42 1.52 -1.29
CA LYS A 326 65.42 0.75 -2.03
C LYS A 326 65.70 -0.58 -1.34
N ALA A 327 65.87 -1.65 -2.12
CA ALA A 327 66.35 -2.93 -1.61
C ALA A 327 67.82 -2.79 -1.16
N ALA A 328 68.24 -3.64 -0.21
CA ALA A 328 69.63 -3.75 0.16
C ALA A 328 70.46 -4.18 -1.06
N ALA A 329 71.62 -3.56 -1.25
CA ALA A 329 72.56 -4.01 -2.27
C ALA A 329 73.02 -5.44 -1.94
N PRO A 330 73.18 -6.33 -2.93
CA PRO A 330 73.69 -7.67 -2.70
C PRO A 330 75.12 -7.59 -2.13
N ALA A 331 75.45 -8.52 -1.24
CA ALA A 331 76.81 -8.66 -0.72
C ALA A 331 77.72 -9.22 -1.82
N ILE A 332 78.71 -8.43 -2.25
CA ILE A 332 79.72 -8.87 -3.20
C ILE A 332 80.83 -9.57 -2.41
N THR A 333 81.02 -10.86 -2.65
CA THR A 333 82.22 -11.58 -2.18
C THR A 333 83.25 -11.54 -3.30
N TRP A 334 84.39 -10.93 -3.07
CA TRP A 334 85.48 -10.93 -4.05
C TRP A 334 86.19 -12.29 -4.08
N PRO A 335 86.59 -12.80 -5.26
CA PRO A 335 87.37 -14.02 -5.34
C PRO A 335 88.75 -13.84 -4.71
N THR A 336 89.26 -14.90 -4.08
CA THR A 336 90.61 -14.92 -3.51
C THR A 336 91.58 -15.58 -4.49
N ALA A 337 92.65 -14.87 -4.84
CA ALA A 337 93.75 -15.40 -5.63
C ALA A 337 94.69 -16.25 -4.77
N ASN A 338 95.14 -17.39 -5.28
CA ASN A 338 96.26 -18.10 -4.67
C ASN A 338 97.59 -17.34 -4.83
N GLY A 339 98.54 -17.60 -3.93
CA GLY A 339 99.89 -17.03 -4.03
C GLY A 339 100.67 -17.59 -5.21
N LEU A 340 101.42 -16.72 -5.91
CA LEU A 340 102.35 -17.12 -6.97
C LEU A 340 103.79 -17.11 -6.46
N THR A 341 104.59 -18.05 -6.95
CA THR A 341 106.03 -18.11 -6.70
C THR A 341 106.79 -17.35 -7.80
N TYR A 342 107.94 -16.77 -7.48
CA TYR A 342 108.74 -15.99 -8.43
C TYR A 342 109.07 -16.80 -9.70
N GLY A 343 108.71 -16.25 -10.86
CA GLY A 343 108.87 -16.89 -12.18
C GLY A 343 107.58 -17.47 -12.78
N GLN A 344 106.50 -17.57 -12.01
CA GLN A 344 105.19 -17.99 -12.52
C GLN A 344 104.45 -16.86 -13.24
N LYS A 345 103.70 -17.18 -14.30
CA LYS A 345 102.85 -16.20 -14.99
C LYS A 345 101.62 -15.88 -14.15
N LEU A 346 101.11 -14.65 -14.26
CA LEU A 346 99.85 -14.25 -13.60
C LEU A 346 98.66 -15.13 -14.00
N SER A 347 98.66 -15.63 -15.24
CA SER A 347 97.67 -16.58 -15.75
C SER A 347 97.65 -17.93 -15.03
N GLU A 348 98.65 -18.22 -14.19
CA GLU A 348 98.72 -19.45 -13.38
C GLU A 348 98.08 -19.27 -12.00
N SER A 349 97.65 -18.06 -11.63
CA SER A 349 96.92 -17.84 -10.39
C SER A 349 95.48 -18.34 -10.55
N THR A 350 95.05 -19.18 -9.62
CA THR A 350 93.67 -19.65 -9.53
C THR A 350 92.88 -18.74 -8.61
N LEU A 351 91.78 -18.21 -9.13
CA LEU A 351 90.77 -17.52 -8.34
C LEU A 351 89.85 -18.56 -7.70
N SER A 352 89.68 -18.49 -6.38
CA SER A 352 88.80 -19.37 -5.62
C SER A 352 87.80 -18.54 -4.81
N GLY A 353 86.56 -19.01 -4.73
CA GLY A 353 85.45 -18.25 -4.16
C GLY A 353 84.93 -17.14 -5.09
N GLY A 354 84.14 -16.23 -4.54
CA GLY A 354 83.49 -15.13 -5.28
C GLY A 354 81.97 -15.30 -5.42
N SER A 355 81.23 -14.20 -5.48
CA SER A 355 79.78 -14.19 -5.76
C SER A 355 79.49 -14.11 -7.26
N THR A 356 78.50 -14.87 -7.76
CA THR A 356 78.11 -14.89 -9.19
C THR A 356 76.80 -14.15 -9.51
N GLU A 357 76.15 -13.54 -8.52
CA GLU A 357 74.82 -12.95 -8.70
C GLU A 357 74.88 -11.43 -8.96
N TYR A 358 74.55 -11.10 -10.22
CA TYR A 358 74.17 -9.79 -10.78
C TYR A 358 75.26 -8.91 -11.44
N GLY A 359 75.15 -8.79 -12.78
CA GLY A 359 75.62 -7.66 -13.62
C GLY A 359 77.11 -7.33 -13.62
N SER A 360 77.94 -8.15 -14.25
CA SER A 360 79.39 -7.90 -14.46
C SER A 360 79.65 -6.65 -15.35
N PRO A 361 80.79 -5.93 -15.21
CA PRO A 361 82.14 -6.49 -15.26
C PRO A 361 82.78 -6.64 -13.88
N ILE A 362 83.54 -7.70 -13.71
CA ILE A 362 84.45 -7.85 -12.57
C ILE A 362 85.59 -6.84 -12.79
N ASP A 363 85.57 -5.71 -12.08
CA ASP A 363 86.72 -4.82 -12.00
C ASP A 363 87.76 -5.42 -11.06
N ILE A 364 88.84 -5.96 -11.66
CA ILE A 364 89.99 -6.49 -10.92
C ILE A 364 90.81 -5.31 -10.41
N HIS A 365 90.61 -4.91 -9.16
CA HIS A 365 91.46 -3.91 -8.51
C HIS A 365 92.78 -4.55 -8.03
N TYR A 366 93.90 -4.15 -8.63
CA TYR A 366 95.24 -4.49 -8.15
C TYR A 366 95.68 -3.45 -7.10
N ASN A 367 96.00 -3.90 -5.88
CA ASN A 367 96.62 -3.05 -4.86
C ASN A 367 98.00 -2.59 -5.34
N GLY A 368 98.09 -1.39 -5.92
CA GLY A 368 99.30 -0.58 -5.79
C GLY A 368 99.89 0.11 -7.02
N VAL A 369 99.41 -0.08 -8.26
CA VAL A 369 99.94 0.69 -9.41
C VAL A 369 98.90 0.87 -10.53
N GLY A 370 98.43 2.11 -10.73
CA GLY A 370 97.87 2.63 -11.99
C GLY A 370 96.40 2.29 -12.32
N ILE A 371 95.57 3.32 -12.44
CA ILE A 371 94.22 3.24 -13.03
C ILE A 371 94.39 3.05 -14.54
N ILE A 372 93.93 1.93 -15.11
CA ILE A 372 93.61 1.86 -16.53
C ILE A 372 92.10 2.07 -16.60
N ASN A 373 91.68 3.26 -17.04
CA ASN A 373 90.25 3.55 -17.23
C ASN A 373 89.67 2.57 -18.26
N ALA A 374 88.57 1.93 -17.90
CA ALA A 374 87.75 1.22 -18.88
C ALA A 374 87.27 2.22 -19.95
N PRO A 375 87.17 1.80 -21.23
CA PRO A 375 86.62 2.65 -22.26
C PRO A 375 85.17 3.02 -21.93
N SER A 376 84.80 4.26 -22.23
CA SER A 376 83.44 4.78 -22.15
C SER A 376 82.46 3.93 -22.98
N ALA A 377 81.15 4.08 -22.71
CA ALA A 377 80.10 3.37 -23.45
C ALA A 377 80.17 3.60 -24.98
N GLU A 378 80.70 4.74 -25.41
CA GLU A 378 80.91 5.08 -26.83
C GLU A 378 82.08 4.29 -27.44
N GLU A 379 83.16 4.10 -26.70
CA GLU A 379 84.31 3.30 -27.15
C GLU A 379 83.96 1.79 -27.22
N TYR A 380 83.01 1.33 -26.40
CA TYR A 380 82.48 -0.03 -26.49
C TYR A 380 81.67 -0.28 -27.77
N GLU A 381 80.86 0.70 -28.20
CA GLU A 381 80.08 0.60 -29.43
C GLU A 381 81.00 0.60 -30.66
N GLU A 382 82.06 1.42 -30.67
CA GLU A 382 83.08 1.39 -31.75
C GLU A 382 83.78 0.03 -31.83
N MET A 383 84.17 -0.55 -30.69
CA MET A 383 84.79 -1.87 -30.65
C MET A 383 83.85 -3.00 -31.10
N PHE A 384 82.55 -2.87 -30.83
CA PHE A 384 81.53 -3.82 -31.29
C PHE A 384 81.34 -3.75 -32.81
N GLN A 385 81.25 -2.54 -33.38
CA GLN A 385 81.14 -2.34 -34.82
C GLN A 385 82.38 -2.82 -35.59
N GLU A 386 83.57 -2.66 -35.01
CA GLU A 386 84.82 -3.11 -35.62
C GLU A 386 84.92 -4.66 -35.64
N ARG A 387 84.42 -5.35 -34.61
CA ARG A 387 84.30 -6.82 -34.64
C ARG A 387 83.28 -7.31 -35.65
N LEU A 388 82.17 -6.58 -35.86
CA LEU A 388 81.20 -6.89 -36.91
C LEU A 388 81.78 -6.72 -38.32
N LYS A 389 82.63 -5.71 -38.55
CA LYS A 389 83.40 -5.56 -39.80
C LYS A 389 84.37 -6.72 -40.02
N GLN A 390 85.14 -7.10 -38.99
CA GLN A 390 86.09 -8.21 -39.08
C GLN A 390 85.39 -9.55 -39.35
N LYS A 391 84.19 -9.75 -38.78
CA LYS A 391 83.39 -10.96 -39.02
C LYS A 391 82.87 -11.03 -40.46
N ARG A 392 82.34 -9.91 -41.00
CA ARG A 392 81.91 -9.81 -42.41
C ARG A 392 83.07 -10.02 -43.39
N SER A 393 84.24 -9.44 -43.11
CA SER A 393 85.46 -9.65 -43.92
C SER A 393 85.97 -11.09 -43.90
N LYS A 394 85.66 -11.86 -42.84
CA LYS A 394 86.02 -13.27 -42.74
C LYS A 394 85.05 -14.15 -43.50
N GLU A 395 83.75 -13.82 -43.47
CA GLU A 395 82.70 -14.53 -44.20
C GLU A 395 82.84 -14.35 -45.73
N GLU A 396 83.23 -13.18 -46.22
CA GLU A 396 83.53 -12.92 -47.65
C GLU A 396 84.83 -13.57 -48.18
N LYS A 397 85.69 -14.12 -47.30
CA LYS A 397 86.89 -14.89 -47.70
C LYS A 397 86.68 -16.41 -47.68
N THR A 398 85.47 -16.87 -47.33
CA THR A 398 85.08 -18.30 -47.28
C THR A 398 83.84 -18.64 -48.12
N ALA A 399 83.37 -17.71 -48.94
CA ALA A 399 82.47 -17.94 -50.08
C ALA A 399 83.27 -17.68 -51.37
#